data_AF-A0A9P7QLN2-F1
#
_entry.id   AF-A0A9P7QLN2-F1
#
_cell.length_a   1.000
_cell.length_b   1.000
_cell.length_c   1.000
_cell.angle_alpha   90.00
_cell.angle_beta   90.00
_cell.angle_gamma   90.00
#
_symmetry.space_group_name_H-M   'P 1'
#
loop_
_entity.id
_entity.type
_entity.pdbx_description
1 polymer ?
#
loop_
_entity_poly.entity_id
_entity_poly.type
_entity_poly.pdbx_seq_one_letter_code
_entity_poly.pdbx_strand_id
1 'polypeptide(L)'
;MQPLENIDPTAQGTPEVITSTPLKQKKGPKKQRHVDRIYTPSKPVTRVERSYSVRKRETVLTYLAHHRIYDPGNRLSPAGGYRAPFAREASKMFNIPVSTIQSWWNCRDKEKFERVMPSTTCATTDPSPAQSQSVSS
;
A
#
# COMPACT_ATOMS: atom_id res chain seq x y z
N MET A 1 -10.02 36.84 69.83
CA MET A 1 -10.36 36.21 68.54
C MET A 1 -9.80 37.10 67.44
N GLN A 2 -8.57 36.84 67.01
CA GLN A 2 -7.89 37.58 65.94
C GLN A 2 -8.22 36.94 64.58
N PRO A 3 -8.32 37.71 63.48
CA PRO A 3 -8.39 37.18 62.13
C PRO A 3 -6.99 36.76 61.65
N LEU A 4 -6.89 35.51 61.23
CA LEU A 4 -5.84 34.89 60.43
C LEU A 4 -6.20 35.19 58.95
N GLU A 5 -5.38 35.58 57.98
CA GLU A 5 -3.92 35.68 57.79
C GLU A 5 -3.69 36.63 56.60
N ASN A 6 -2.58 37.38 56.61
CA ASN A 6 -2.01 38.01 55.41
C ASN A 6 -0.93 37.07 54.86
N ILE A 7 -1.12 36.53 53.65
CA ILE A 7 -0.03 36.03 52.81
C ILE A 7 -0.19 36.66 51.42
N ASP A 8 0.87 37.35 51.04
CA ASP A 8 1.07 38.28 49.93
C ASP A 8 0.87 37.65 48.54
N PRO A 9 0.15 38.28 47.58
CA PRO A 9 0.06 37.80 46.19
C PRO A 9 1.27 38.29 45.37
N THR A 10 2.49 38.06 45.86
CA THR A 10 3.72 38.29 45.10
C THR A 10 4.32 36.95 44.70
N ALA A 11 3.73 36.33 43.69
CA ALA A 11 4.37 35.26 42.93
C ALA A 11 4.10 35.54 41.45
N GLN A 12 5.03 36.27 40.84
CA GLN A 12 5.07 36.47 39.40
C GLN A 12 5.24 35.11 38.72
N GLY A 13 4.12 34.54 38.26
CA GLY A 13 4.12 33.52 37.23
C GLY A 13 4.40 34.21 35.90
N THR A 14 5.66 34.53 35.64
CA THR A 14 6.16 34.86 34.31
C THR A 14 5.87 33.65 33.43
N PRO A 15 5.07 33.74 32.34
CA PRO A 15 5.15 32.74 31.30
C PRO A 15 6.53 32.93 30.66
N GLU A 16 7.52 32.16 31.12
CA GLU A 16 8.79 31.94 30.44
C GLU A 16 8.45 31.50 29.01
N VAL A 17 8.51 32.46 28.10
CA VAL A 17 8.46 32.26 26.67
C VAL A 17 9.71 31.48 26.32
N ILE A 18 9.59 30.14 26.30
CA ILE A 18 10.63 29.24 25.83
C ILE A 18 10.71 29.41 24.30
N THR A 19 11.28 30.53 23.84
CA THR A 19 11.72 30.66 22.46
C THR A 19 13.02 29.88 22.34
N SER A 20 12.91 28.56 22.27
CA SER A 20 14.03 27.69 21.90
C SER A 20 14.30 27.91 20.41
N THR A 21 15.03 28.97 20.07
CA THR A 21 15.57 29.11 18.73
C THR A 21 16.45 27.90 18.43
N PRO A 22 16.20 27.13 17.35
CA PRO A 22 17.02 25.98 17.04
C PRO A 22 18.46 26.45 16.79
N LEU A 23 19.39 25.99 17.63
CA LEU A 23 20.81 26.24 17.46
C LEU A 23 21.22 25.78 16.05
N LYS A 24 21.69 26.71 15.23
CA LYS A 24 22.20 26.42 13.88
C LYS A 24 23.26 25.33 13.98
N GLN A 25 22.97 24.17 13.39
CA GLN A 25 23.97 23.13 13.25
C GLN A 25 25.15 23.69 12.45
N LYS A 26 26.36 23.50 12.98
CA LYS A 26 27.58 23.87 12.27
C LYS A 26 27.57 23.16 10.92
N LYS A 27 27.81 23.90 9.83
CA LYS A 27 27.91 23.32 8.49
C LYS A 27 28.91 22.18 8.53
N GLY A 28 28.47 21.00 8.08
CA GLY A 28 29.35 19.86 7.93
C GLY A 28 30.52 20.19 6.98
N PRO A 29 31.56 19.35 6.98
CA PRO A 29 32.69 19.49 6.07
C PRO A 29 32.21 19.73 4.64
N LYS A 30 32.83 20.69 3.95
CA LYS A 30 32.52 20.95 2.54
C LYS A 30 32.71 19.63 1.78
N LYS A 31 31.74 19.26 0.93
CA LYS A 31 31.87 18.09 0.06
C LYS A 31 33.18 18.20 -0.74
N GLN A 32 33.93 17.10 -0.86
CA GLN A 32 35.13 17.04 -1.71
C GLN A 32 34.85 17.61 -3.10
N ARG A 33 35.86 18.20 -3.74
CA ARG A 33 35.71 18.70 -5.12
C ARG A 33 35.47 17.50 -6.04
N HIS A 34 34.82 17.71 -7.17
CA HIS A 34 34.45 16.61 -8.07
C HIS A 34 35.66 15.76 -8.50
N VAL A 35 36.83 16.40 -8.68
CA VAL A 35 38.09 15.75 -9.06
C VAL A 35 38.65 14.85 -7.95
N ASP A 36 38.42 15.20 -6.68
CA ASP A 36 38.95 14.49 -5.52
C ASP A 36 38.03 13.35 -5.05
N ARG A 37 36.83 13.23 -5.64
CA ARG A 37 35.87 12.18 -5.29
C ARG A 37 36.23 10.90 -6.03
N ILE A 38 36.40 9.81 -5.29
CA ILE A 38 36.50 8.47 -5.87
C ILE A 38 35.17 8.17 -6.58
N TYR A 39 35.24 7.83 -7.87
CA TYR A 39 34.06 7.45 -8.63
C TYR A 39 33.64 6.02 -8.26
N THR A 40 32.40 5.88 -7.79
CA THR A 40 31.75 4.58 -7.59
C THR A 40 30.61 4.47 -8.60
N PRO A 41 30.62 3.51 -9.54
CA PRO A 41 29.52 3.34 -10.48
C PRO A 41 28.23 3.00 -9.72
N SER A 42 27.12 3.62 -10.10
CA SER A 42 25.82 3.25 -9.56
C SER A 42 25.47 1.84 -10.00
N LYS A 43 24.77 1.08 -9.15
CA LYS A 43 24.16 -0.18 -9.56
C LYS A 43 23.27 0.08 -10.79
N PRO A 44 23.21 -0.86 -11.75
CA PRO A 44 22.33 -0.73 -12.90
C PRO A 44 20.90 -0.52 -12.41
N VAL A 45 20.20 0.44 -13.03
CA VAL A 45 18.82 0.75 -12.68
C VAL A 45 17.99 -0.50 -12.88
N THR A 46 17.56 -1.09 -11.78
CA THR A 46 16.64 -2.22 -11.77
C THR A 46 15.26 -1.74 -12.22
N ARG A 47 14.39 -2.69 -12.54
CA ARG A 47 13.02 -2.41 -12.99
C ARG A 47 12.34 -1.38 -12.10
N VAL A 48 11.68 -0.38 -12.71
CA VAL A 48 10.88 0.61 -11.99
C VAL A 48 9.74 -0.08 -11.25
N GLU A 49 9.85 -0.16 -9.93
CA GLU A 49 8.78 -0.67 -9.07
C GLU A 49 7.73 0.41 -8.88
N ARG A 50 6.52 0.15 -9.38
CA ARG A 50 5.36 1.02 -9.18
C ARG A 50 4.47 0.42 -8.11
N SER A 51 4.31 1.11 -7.00
CA SER A 51 3.28 0.80 -6.01
C SER A 51 1.99 1.53 -6.36
N TYR A 52 0.86 0.82 -6.30
CA TYR A 52 -0.47 1.37 -6.50
C TYR A 52 -1.26 1.21 -5.21
N SER A 53 -1.97 2.26 -4.79
CA SER A 53 -2.78 2.21 -3.58
C SER A 53 -3.96 1.24 -3.74
N VAL A 54 -4.42 0.66 -2.63
CA VAL A 54 -5.59 -0.24 -2.59
C VAL A 54 -6.82 0.44 -3.21
N ARG A 55 -7.08 1.70 -2.85
CA ARG A 55 -8.17 2.51 -3.43
C ARG A 55 -8.07 2.61 -4.95
N LYS A 56 -6.86 2.76 -5.50
CA LYS A 56 -6.65 2.84 -6.95
C LYS A 56 -6.94 1.50 -7.63
N ARG A 57 -6.52 0.39 -7.02
CA ARG A 57 -6.87 -0.96 -7.49
C ARG A 57 -8.38 -1.18 -7.46
N GLU A 58 -9.06 -0.86 -6.35
CA GLU A 58 -10.52 -0.97 -6.23
C GLU A 58 -11.22 -0.15 -7.31
N THR A 59 -10.81 1.10 -7.52
CA THR A 59 -11.37 1.97 -8.57
C THR A 59 -11.28 1.33 -9.96
N VAL A 60 -10.13 0.71 -10.29
CA VAL A 60 -9.92 0.04 -11.57
C VAL A 60 -10.80 -1.20 -11.69
N LEU A 61 -10.91 -2.00 -10.63
CA LEU A 61 -11.75 -3.20 -10.61
C LEU A 61 -13.24 -2.84 -10.73
N THR A 62 -13.69 -1.80 -10.03
CA THR A 62 -15.04 -1.25 -10.14
C THR A 62 -15.32 -0.76 -11.56
N TYR A 63 -14.37 -0.07 -12.19
CA TYR A 63 -14.50 0.34 -13.58
C TYR A 63 -14.68 -0.87 -14.51
N LEU A 64 -13.84 -1.89 -14.40
CA LEU A 64 -13.95 -3.10 -15.22
C LEU A 64 -15.27 -3.87 -14.98
N ALA A 65 -15.77 -3.86 -13.74
CA ALA A 65 -16.99 -4.56 -13.37
C ALA A 65 -18.27 -3.83 -13.81
N HIS A 66 -18.34 -2.51 -13.68
CA HIS A 66 -19.60 -1.78 -13.85
C HIS A 66 -19.67 -0.92 -15.10
N HIS A 67 -18.53 -0.48 -15.64
CA HIS A 67 -18.53 0.37 -16.83
C HIS A 67 -19.00 -0.42 -18.06
N ARG A 68 -19.69 0.26 -18.98
CA ARG A 68 -20.21 -0.31 -20.22
C ARG A 68 -19.88 0.63 -21.38
N ILE A 69 -19.32 0.08 -22.45
CA ILE A 69 -18.92 0.83 -23.65
C ILE A 69 -19.85 0.41 -24.80
N TYR A 70 -20.43 1.39 -25.46
CA TYR A 70 -21.21 1.16 -26.68
C TYR A 70 -20.28 0.86 -27.84
N ASP A 71 -20.38 -0.35 -28.37
CA ASP A 71 -19.62 -0.86 -29.50
C ASP A 71 -20.45 -1.94 -30.21
N PRO A 72 -21.42 -1.52 -31.05
CA PRO A 72 -22.36 -2.43 -31.70
C PRO A 72 -21.70 -3.33 -32.75
N GLY A 73 -20.47 -3.04 -33.19
CA GLY A 73 -19.73 -3.84 -34.17
C GLY A 73 -18.94 -4.99 -33.57
N ASN A 74 -18.85 -5.08 -32.24
CA ASN A 74 -18.03 -6.06 -31.57
C ASN A 74 -18.81 -7.33 -31.23
N ARG A 75 -18.21 -8.48 -31.54
CA ARG A 75 -18.79 -9.81 -31.26
C ARG A 75 -19.02 -10.07 -29.78
N LEU A 76 -18.26 -9.40 -28.91
CA LEU A 76 -18.39 -9.51 -27.46
C LEU A 76 -19.49 -8.58 -26.88
N SER A 77 -20.07 -7.71 -27.71
CA SER A 77 -21.22 -6.92 -27.33
C SER A 77 -22.49 -7.78 -27.51
N PRO A 78 -23.30 -7.98 -26.45
CA PRO A 78 -24.61 -8.60 -26.57
C PRO A 78 -25.55 -7.78 -27.46
N ALA A 79 -26.76 -8.27 -27.69
CA ALA A 79 -27.79 -7.65 -28.56
C ALA A 79 -28.07 -6.15 -28.29
N GLY A 80 -27.67 -5.60 -27.13
CA GLY A 80 -27.76 -4.17 -26.83
C GLY A 80 -26.58 -3.32 -27.32
N GLY A 81 -25.55 -3.89 -27.93
CA GLY A 81 -24.38 -3.15 -28.41
C GLY A 81 -23.45 -2.62 -27.32
N TYR A 82 -23.68 -2.96 -26.04
CA TYR A 82 -22.84 -2.54 -24.91
C TYR A 82 -21.98 -3.69 -24.40
N ARG A 83 -20.67 -3.47 -24.29
CA ARG A 83 -19.72 -4.45 -23.73
C ARG A 83 -19.01 -3.91 -22.48
N ALA A 84 -18.41 -4.82 -21.71
CA ALA A 84 -17.49 -4.43 -20.64
C ALA A 84 -16.18 -3.87 -21.23
N PRO A 85 -15.53 -2.91 -20.55
CA PRO A 85 -14.24 -2.39 -20.98
C PRO A 85 -13.15 -3.47 -20.89
N PHE A 86 -12.20 -3.41 -21.82
CA PHE A 86 -11.02 -4.26 -21.80
C PHE A 86 -9.94 -3.73 -20.85
N ALA A 87 -9.05 -4.62 -20.40
CA ALA A 87 -7.88 -4.24 -19.62
C ALA A 87 -6.99 -3.19 -20.33
N ARG A 88 -6.96 -3.19 -21.68
CA ARG A 88 -6.27 -2.18 -22.48
C ARG A 88 -6.88 -0.78 -22.36
N GLU A 89 -8.21 -0.68 -22.23
CA GLU A 89 -8.92 0.59 -22.06
C GLU A 89 -8.68 1.14 -20.65
N ALA A 90 -8.80 0.28 -19.64
CA ALA A 90 -8.44 0.62 -18.27
C ALA A 90 -6.97 1.04 -18.15
N SER A 91 -6.06 0.38 -18.89
CA SER A 91 -4.64 0.73 -18.92
C SER A 91 -4.41 2.16 -19.41
N LYS A 92 -5.06 2.55 -20.52
CA LYS A 92 -5.00 3.92 -21.05
C LYS A 92 -5.59 4.93 -20.08
N MET A 93 -6.72 4.61 -19.44
CA MET A 93 -7.43 5.54 -18.58
C MET A 93 -6.73 5.79 -17.24
N PHE A 94 -6.17 4.74 -16.60
CA PHE A 94 -5.55 4.84 -15.28
C PHE A 94 -4.01 4.93 -15.31
N ASN A 95 -3.41 4.80 -16.50
CA ASN A 95 -1.97 4.71 -16.73
C ASN A 95 -1.29 3.59 -15.92
N ILE A 96 -1.89 2.39 -16.00
CA ILE A 96 -1.44 1.18 -15.31
C ILE A 96 -1.13 0.11 -16.37
N PRO A 97 -0.02 -0.63 -16.27
CA PRO A 97 0.28 -1.71 -17.21
C PRO A 97 -0.85 -2.75 -17.29
N VAL A 98 -1.14 -3.24 -18.49
CA VAL A 98 -2.21 -4.24 -18.74
C VAL A 98 -1.99 -5.50 -17.90
N SER A 99 -0.74 -5.97 -17.78
CA SER A 99 -0.38 -7.15 -16.99
C SER A 99 -0.73 -7.01 -15.51
N THR A 100 -0.51 -5.82 -14.93
CA THR A 100 -0.88 -5.50 -13.55
C THR A 100 -2.38 -5.56 -13.36
N ILE A 101 -3.14 -4.96 -14.29
CA ILE A 101 -4.62 -4.97 -14.25
C ILE A 101 -5.15 -6.41 -14.36
N GLN A 102 -4.60 -7.22 -15.27
CA GLN A 102 -4.96 -8.63 -15.41
C GLN A 102 -4.68 -9.43 -14.14
N SER A 103 -3.50 -9.23 -13.53
CA SER A 103 -3.16 -9.88 -12.25
C SER A 103 -4.16 -9.51 -11.15
N TRP A 104 -4.55 -8.24 -11.03
CA TRP A 104 -5.55 -7.82 -10.04
C TRP A 104 -6.93 -8.40 -10.31
N TRP A 105 -7.33 -8.46 -11.58
CA TRP A 105 -8.62 -9.04 -11.97
C TRP A 105 -8.69 -10.53 -11.61
N ASN A 106 -7.60 -11.29 -11.87
CA ASN A 106 -7.52 -12.71 -11.55
C ASN A 106 -7.44 -12.99 -10.03
N CYS A 107 -6.85 -12.07 -9.25
CA CYS A 107 -6.71 -12.22 -7.80
C CYS A 107 -7.81 -11.51 -6.99
N ARG A 108 -8.80 -10.90 -7.63
CA ARG A 108 -9.80 -10.03 -6.96
C ARG A 108 -10.61 -10.75 -5.88
N ASP A 109 -10.90 -12.04 -6.09
CA ASP A 109 -11.76 -12.81 -5.19
C ASP A 109 -10.97 -13.40 -4.02
N LYS A 110 -9.64 -13.56 -4.15
CA LYS A 110 -8.76 -14.13 -3.11
C LYS A 110 -8.67 -13.23 -1.87
N GLU A 111 -8.57 -11.91 -2.06
CA GLU A 111 -8.45 -10.96 -0.93
C GLU A 111 -9.73 -10.81 -0.10
N LYS A 112 -10.91 -10.96 -0.73
CA LYS A 112 -12.17 -10.91 0.00
C LYS A 112 -12.33 -12.11 0.95
N PHE A 113 -11.71 -13.24 0.63
CA PHE A 113 -11.71 -14.43 1.50
C PHE A 113 -10.63 -14.37 2.60
N GLU A 114 -9.45 -13.79 2.36
CA GLU A 114 -8.41 -13.63 3.39
C GLU A 114 -8.77 -12.63 4.50
N ARG A 115 -9.52 -11.55 4.22
CA ARG A 115 -9.99 -10.62 5.27
C ARG A 115 -11.05 -11.21 6.19
N VAL A 116 -11.75 -12.27 5.76
CA VAL A 116 -12.82 -12.91 6.53
C VAL A 116 -12.28 -14.03 7.42
N MET A 117 -11.05 -14.52 7.17
CA MET A 117 -10.41 -15.54 8.00
C MET A 117 -8.92 -15.19 8.21
N PRO A 118 -8.51 -14.66 9.38
CA PRO A 118 -7.09 -14.61 9.71
C PRO A 118 -6.58 -16.06 9.77
N SER A 119 -5.76 -16.42 8.79
CA SER A 119 -4.84 -17.57 8.77
C SER A 119 -4.96 -18.55 9.95
N THR A 120 -5.83 -19.56 9.84
CA THR A 120 -5.49 -20.85 10.45
C THR A 120 -4.42 -21.46 9.55
N THR A 121 -3.17 -21.21 9.93
CA THR A 121 -2.00 -22.05 9.68
C THR A 121 -2.26 -23.22 8.73
N CYS A 122 -1.84 -23.12 7.47
CA CYS A 122 -1.42 -24.31 6.74
C CYS A 122 -0.06 -24.74 7.32
N ALA A 123 -0.10 -25.25 8.56
CA ALA A 123 0.96 -26.03 9.13
C ALA A 123 1.05 -27.33 8.34
N THR A 124 2.16 -27.49 7.63
CA THR A 124 2.83 -28.75 7.33
C THR A 124 2.35 -29.88 8.24
N THR A 125 1.40 -30.69 7.74
CA THR A 125 1.11 -32.00 8.30
C THR A 125 1.69 -33.01 7.33
N ASP A 126 2.82 -33.54 7.78
CA ASP A 126 3.53 -34.73 7.35
C ASP A 126 2.61 -35.84 6.77
N PRO A 127 3.01 -36.51 5.66
CA PRO A 127 2.29 -37.67 5.18
C PRO A 127 2.79 -38.94 5.88
N SER A 128 1.96 -39.61 6.72
CA SER A 128 2.02 -41.04 7.13
C SER A 128 1.29 -41.25 8.48
N PRO A 129 0.61 -42.38 8.80
CA PRO A 129 0.88 -43.73 8.33
C PRO A 129 -0.30 -44.63 7.92
N ALA A 130 0.13 -45.67 7.19
CA ALA A 130 -0.46 -46.97 6.88
C ALA A 130 -1.72 -47.40 7.67
N GLN A 131 -2.77 -47.73 6.92
CA GLN A 131 -3.90 -48.50 7.42
C GLN A 131 -3.56 -49.99 7.42
N SER A 132 -3.53 -50.60 8.61
CA SER A 132 -3.60 -52.04 8.81
C SER A 132 -5.04 -52.51 8.57
N GLN A 133 -5.24 -53.45 7.64
CA GLN A 133 -6.49 -54.21 7.53
C GLN A 133 -6.23 -55.65 7.97
N SER A 134 -6.85 -56.00 9.08
CA SER A 134 -7.08 -57.36 9.58
C SER A 134 -8.18 -58.02 8.76
N VAL A 135 -7.90 -59.17 8.15
CA VAL A 135 -8.92 -60.12 7.68
C VAL A 135 -8.83 -61.38 8.54
N SER A 136 -9.94 -61.69 9.19
CA SER A 136 -10.18 -62.92 9.94
C SER A 136 -10.55 -64.05 8.98
N SER A 137 -10.04 -65.25 9.26
CA SER A 137 -10.50 -66.52 8.69
C SER A 137 -11.02 -67.43 9.79
#